data_AF-Q5MML6-F1
#
_entry.id   AF-Q5MML6-F1
#
_cell.length_a   1.000
_cell.length_b   1.000
_cell.length_c   1.000
_cell.angle_alpha   90.00
_cell.angle_beta   90.00
_cell.angle_gamma   90.00
#
_symmetry.space_group_name_H-M   'P 1'
#
loop_
_entity.id
_entity.type
_entity.pdbx_description
1 polymer ?
#
loop_
_entity_poly.entity_id
_entity_poly.type
_entity_poly.pdbx_seq_one_letter_code
_entity_poly.pdbx_strand_id
1 'polypeptide(L)' 'MAGATVTVDDVRSGERATGPATVLAIGTATPATCVLHVACPDYYFRITKRDHLTDLKEKLKMM' A
#
# COMPACT_ATOMS: atom_id res chain seq x y z
N MET A 1 23.83 -50.71 -9.90
CA MET A 1 23.64 -49.25 -9.82
C MET A 1 22.45 -48.99 -8.89
N ALA A 2 22.69 -48.84 -7.59
CA ALA A 2 21.62 -48.55 -6.63
C ALA A 2 21.30 -47.05 -6.73
N GLY A 3 20.11 -46.72 -7.25
CA GLY A 3 19.62 -45.34 -7.24
C GLY A 3 19.39 -44.91 -5.80
N ALA A 4 20.00 -43.80 -5.39
CA ALA A 4 19.82 -43.25 -4.06
C ALA A 4 18.33 -42.97 -3.81
N THR A 5 17.76 -43.57 -2.78
CA THR A 5 16.39 -43.30 -2.34
C THR A 5 16.38 -41.96 -1.63
N VAL A 6 15.95 -40.91 -2.33
CA VAL A 6 15.80 -39.58 -1.75
C VAL A 6 14.70 -39.63 -0.70
N THR A 7 15.01 -39.19 0.53
CA THR A 7 14.03 -39.12 1.62
C THR A 7 13.32 -37.77 1.63
N VAL A 8 12.16 -37.72 2.29
CA VAL A 8 11.39 -36.48 2.44
C VAL A 8 12.15 -35.39 3.21
N ASP A 9 13.05 -35.78 4.12
CA ASP A 9 13.89 -34.84 4.89
C ASP A 9 15.01 -34.23 4.02
N ASP A 10 15.59 -35.02 3.10
CA ASP A 10 16.59 -34.54 2.15
C ASP A 10 16.01 -33.46 1.23
N VAL A 11 14.77 -33.69 0.75
CA VAL A 11 14.05 -32.72 -0.09
C VAL A 11 13.77 -31.44 0.69
N ARG A 12 13.19 -31.55 1.90
CA ARG A 12 12.84 -30.38 2.72
C ARG A 12 14.06 -29.56 3.14
N SER A 13 15.18 -30.21 3.39
CA SER A 13 16.42 -29.53 3.77
C SER A 13 17.06 -28.79 2.59
N GLY A 14 16.97 -29.33 1.37
CA GLY A 14 17.46 -28.70 0.15
C GLY A 14 16.62 -27.49 -0.31
N GLU A 15 15.32 -27.49 -0.01
CA GLU A 15 14.41 -26.40 -0.41
C GLU A 15 14.37 -25.22 0.59
N ARG A 16 14.79 -25.43 1.85
CA ARG A 16 14.64 -24.43 2.91
C ARG A 16 15.74 -23.37 2.87
N ALA A 17 15.35 -22.10 3.04
CA ALA A 17 16.30 -21.01 3.26
C ALA A 17 16.98 -21.11 4.64
N THR A 18 18.28 -20.84 4.69
CA THR A 18 19.09 -20.97 5.92
C THR A 18 19.14 -19.68 6.77
N GLY A 19 18.62 -18.56 6.26
CA GLY A 19 18.72 -17.24 6.89
C GLY A 19 17.40 -16.66 7.40
N PRO A 20 17.46 -15.59 8.21
CA PRO A 20 16.29 -14.81 8.58
C PRO A 20 15.70 -14.11 7.34
N ALA A 21 14.39 -13.84 7.35
CA ALA A 21 13.76 -13.06 6.29
C ALA A 21 14.23 -11.59 6.35
N THR A 22 14.64 -11.05 5.20
CA THR A 22 15.10 -9.66 5.05
C THR A 22 14.32 -8.95 3.95
N VAL A 23 13.98 -7.68 4.18
CA VAL A 23 13.40 -6.83 3.13
C VAL A 23 14.46 -6.58 2.06
N LEU A 24 14.21 -7.04 0.83
CA LEU A 24 15.13 -6.86 -0.29
C LEU A 24 14.92 -5.53 -1.02
N ALA A 25 13.67 -5.04 -1.08
CA ALA A 25 13.34 -3.75 -1.66
C ALA A 25 11.96 -3.28 -1.18
N ILE A 26 11.76 -1.96 -1.19
CA ILE A 26 10.45 -1.32 -1.01
C ILE A 26 10.26 -0.35 -2.18
N GLY A 27 9.17 -0.51 -2.93
CA GLY A 27 8.78 0.40 -4.00
C GLY A 27 7.46 1.08 -3.64
N THR A 28 7.39 2.40 -3.82
CA THR A 28 6.17 3.19 -3.66
C THR A 28 5.89 3.96 -4.94
N ALA A 29 4.61 4.10 -5.31
CA ALA A 29 4.18 4.96 -6.39
C ALA A 29 2.95 5.76 -5.96
N THR A 30 2.93 7.06 -6.28
CA THR A 30 1.79 7.95 -6.05
C THR A 30 1.36 8.59 -7.37
N PRO A 31 0.05 8.84 -7.57
CA PRO A 31 -0.43 9.59 -8.73
C PRO A 31 0.22 10.98 -8.80
N ALA A 32 0.38 11.52 -10.01
CA ALA A 32 0.95 12.86 -10.22
C ALA A 32 0.08 13.98 -9.60
N THR A 33 -1.23 13.75 -9.52
CA THR A 33 -2.16 14.72 -8.92
C THR A 33 -2.11 14.63 -7.40
N CYS A 34 -1.69 15.72 -6.77
CA CYS A 34 -1.72 15.89 -5.32
C CYS A 34 -2.61 17.09 -4.98
N VAL A 35 -3.58 16.90 -4.09
CA VAL A 35 -4.40 17.97 -3.52
C VAL A 35 -4.08 18.07 -2.05
N LEU A 36 -3.61 19.24 -1.61
CA LEU A 36 -3.31 19.49 -0.22
C LEU A 36 -4.59 19.44 0.61
N HIS A 37 -4.51 18.86 1.82
CA HIS A 37 -5.65 18.71 2.72
C HIS A 37 -6.36 20.04 3.00
N VAL A 38 -5.61 21.13 3.18
CA VAL A 38 -6.15 22.49 3.36
C VAL A 38 -6.99 22.98 2.17
N ALA A 39 -6.67 22.53 0.95
CA ALA A 39 -7.35 22.93 -0.27
C ALA A 39 -8.45 21.92 -0.69
N CYS A 40 -8.50 20.75 -0.06
CA CYS A 40 -9.44 19.68 -0.40
C CYS A 40 -10.92 20.11 -0.23
N PRO A 41 -11.32 20.79 0.88
CA PRO A 41 -12.71 21.22 1.04
C PRO A 41 -13.15 22.22 -0.03
N ASP A 42 -12.29 23.19 -0.36
CA ASP A 42 -12.59 24.18 -1.40
C ASP A 42 -12.61 23.56 -2.80
N TYR A 43 -11.65 22.68 -3.11
CA TYR A 43 -11.61 21.96 -4.38
C TYR A 43 -12.84 21.07 -4.57
N TYR A 44 -13.17 20.25 -3.57
CA TYR A 44 -14.24 19.25 -3.63
C TYR A 44 -15.64 19.88 -3.77
N PHE A 45 -15.95 20.92 -2.98
CA PHE A 45 -17.26 21.57 -3.03
C PHE A 45 -17.48 22.36 -4.33
N ARG A 46 -16.40 22.93 -4.87
CA ARG A 46 -16.43 23.62 -6.16
C ARG A 46 -16.69 22.66 -7.32
N ILE A 47 -15.97 21.54 -7.41
CA ILE A 47 -16.15 20.58 -8.52
C ILE A 47 -17.50 19.85 -8.45
N THR A 48 -18.07 19.68 -7.25
CA THR A 48 -19.37 19.02 -7.06
C THR A 48 -20.56 19.97 -7.11
N LYS A 49 -20.35 21.28 -7.32
CA LYS A 49 -21.38 22.34 -7.30
C LYS A 49 -22.13 22.45 -5.95
N ARG A 50 -21.44 22.15 -4.85
CA ARG A 50 -22.01 22.15 -3.49
C ARG A 50 -21.54 23.31 -2.63
N ASP A 51 -20.94 24.34 -3.21
CA ASP A 51 -20.41 25.51 -2.49
C ASP A 51 -21.42 26.22 -1.57
N HIS A 52 -22.72 26.05 -1.83
CA HIS A 52 -23.80 26.57 -0.99
C HIS A 52 -23.94 25.85 0.38
N LEU A 53 -23.36 24.66 0.55
CA LEU A 53 -23.40 23.88 1.80
C LEU A 53 -22.24 24.29 2.73
N THR A 54 -22.26 25.55 3.18
CA THR A 54 -21.20 26.16 3.99
C THR A 54 -20.96 25.43 5.31
N ASP A 55 -22.02 24.98 5.99
CA ASP A 55 -21.90 24.26 7.27
C ASP A 55 -21.17 22.93 7.13
N LEU A 56 -21.38 22.23 6.02
CA LEU A 56 -20.71 20.96 5.72
C LEU A 56 -19.25 21.19 5.31
N LYS A 57 -18.99 22.28 4.58
CA LYS A 57 -17.65 22.69 4.16
C LYS A 57 -16.78 23.07 5.34
N GLU A 58 -17.32 23.80 6.31
CA GLU A 58 -16.60 24.17 7.55
C GLU A 58 -16.30 22.95 8.41
N LYS A 59 -17.23 21.99 8.53
CA LYS A 59 -16.95 20.71 9.20
C LYS A 59 -15.78 19.95 8.57
N LEU A 60 -15.67 19.97 7.23
CA LEU A 60 -14.59 19.29 6.51
C LEU A 60 -13.23 20.00 6.65
N LYS A 61 -13.20 21.31 6.92
CA LYS A 61 -11.96 22.08 7.15
C LYS A 61 -11.37 21.89 8.55
N MET A 62 -12.20 21.50 9.52
CA MET A 62 -11.80 21.31 10.93
C MET A 62 -11.31 19.88 11.24
N MET A 63 -11.36 18.97 10.26
CA MET A 63 -10.73 17.64 10.27
C MET A 63 -9.40 17.70 9.54
#